data_AF-A0A9N9D106-F1
#
_entry.id   AF-A0A9N9D106-F1
#
_cell.length_a   1.000
_cell.length_b   1.000
_cell.length_c   1.000
_cell.angle_alpha   90.00
_cell.angle_beta   90.00
_cell.angle_gamma   90.00
#
_symmetry.space_group_name_H-M   'P 1'
#
loop_
_entity.id
_entity.type
_entity.pdbx_description
1 polymer ?
#
loop_
_entity_poly.entity_id
_entity_poly.type
_entity_poly.pdbx_seq_one_letter_code
_entity_poly.pdbx_strand_id
1 'polypeptide(L)'
;MSSDDDDFIVISFNMLPAEKLNPQSPGKVKEQKKKSHELIVTKSNWNIVNSEEAQDLIKKVGSDIIINSFACNFKVDGELDKDVNEANFLNRRLSEKFSLTSYKQHNKDKPLTLSSTMFKQSDYGDCPTNFKNRLGLKGDQDLYVINNVDMTPWSTELNFITKLTKAFKEALEELVKLSIKRNTKNPNHPFHIPSNEKIYNYTIHPFFMQGTNEICLTHLSLFQLKTHHQVIIKVKIPEKVMKKYRELHKKDPLKVRILCSQDGITVNQIATEGNSFMIFITETFNPYVALKNPTADLKIQDNIIVKYTPIDPWKKFYDKLKTEKNWYEKDAVEESLGK
;
A
#
# COMPACT_ATOMS: atom_id res chain seq x y z
N MET A 1 18.26 4.64 10.13
CA MET A 1 16.88 4.58 10.66
C MET A 1 16.35 3.16 10.63
N SER A 2 16.47 2.44 9.51
CA SER A 2 16.19 1.00 9.44
C SER A 2 17.44 0.16 9.74
N SER A 3 17.24 -0.99 10.37
CA SER A 3 18.18 -2.10 10.53
C SER A 3 17.73 -3.33 9.72
N ASP A 4 18.54 -4.39 9.72
CA ASP A 4 18.18 -5.65 9.05
C ASP A 4 17.00 -6.37 9.74
N ASP A 5 16.76 -6.09 11.02
CA ASP A 5 15.71 -6.69 11.84
C ASP A 5 14.36 -5.96 11.73
N ASP A 6 14.34 -4.73 11.20
CA ASP A 6 13.10 -4.00 10.98
C ASP A 6 12.31 -4.61 9.79
N ASP A 7 10.98 -4.61 9.89
CA ASP A 7 10.06 -5.00 8.80
C ASP A 7 9.98 -3.94 7.67
N PHE A 8 10.86 -2.95 7.70
CA PHE A 8 10.89 -1.86 6.74
C PHE A 8 12.31 -1.39 6.44
N ILE A 9 12.44 -0.72 5.31
CA ILE A 9 13.66 -0.03 4.91
C ILE A 9 13.35 1.45 4.64
N VAL A 10 14.37 2.28 4.83
CA VAL A 10 14.34 3.71 4.52
C VAL A 10 15.58 3.99 3.72
N ILE A 11 15.42 4.41 2.47
CA ILE A 11 16.52 4.62 1.53
C ILE A 11 16.51 6.09 1.11
N SER A 12 17.64 6.77 1.35
CA SER A 12 17.87 8.12 0.84
C SER A 12 18.10 8.09 -0.66
N PHE A 13 17.58 9.09 -1.36
CA PHE A 13 17.81 9.26 -2.79
C PHE A 13 19.31 9.36 -3.09
N ASN A 14 20.02 10.23 -2.39
CA ASN A 14 21.48 10.31 -2.47
C ASN A 14 22.11 9.04 -1.86
N MET A 15 22.93 8.37 -2.65
CA MET A 15 23.67 7.16 -2.27
C MET A 15 24.76 7.48 -1.26
N LEU A 16 24.91 6.59 -0.26
CA LEU A 16 26.09 6.56 0.59
C LEU A 16 27.35 6.32 -0.26
N PRO A 17 28.54 6.81 0.15
CA PRO A 17 29.78 6.59 -0.59
C PRO A 17 30.06 5.11 -0.92
N ALA A 18 29.76 4.18 0.00
CA ALA A 18 29.95 2.75 -0.21
C ALA A 18 28.96 2.16 -1.24
N GLU A 19 27.79 2.78 -1.44
CA GLU A 19 26.82 2.35 -2.45
C GLU A 19 27.28 2.73 -3.87
N LYS A 20 28.16 3.73 -4.00
CA LYS A 20 28.73 4.20 -5.28
C LYS A 20 29.92 3.36 -5.77
N LEU A 21 30.41 2.42 -4.96
CA LEU A 21 31.54 1.57 -5.31
C LEU A 21 31.16 0.60 -6.44
N ASN A 22 32.11 0.34 -7.34
CA ASN A 22 31.97 -0.65 -8.40
C ASN A 22 33.16 -1.65 -8.34
N PRO A 23 32.92 -2.96 -8.08
CA PRO A 23 31.62 -3.58 -7.82
C PRO A 23 31.02 -3.16 -6.47
N GLN A 24 29.70 -3.16 -6.40
CA GLN A 24 28.99 -2.85 -5.16
C GLN A 24 29.23 -3.95 -4.12
N SER A 25 29.49 -3.57 -2.87
CA SER A 25 29.72 -4.51 -1.77
C SER A 25 28.69 -4.29 -0.65
N PRO A 26 27.68 -5.18 -0.51
CA PRO A 26 26.69 -5.08 0.56
C PRO A 26 27.31 -5.01 1.97
N GLY A 27 28.42 -5.73 2.19
CA GLY A 27 29.18 -5.69 3.44
C GLY A 27 29.73 -4.30 3.76
N LYS A 28 30.32 -3.60 2.77
CA LYS A 28 30.81 -2.22 2.95
C LYS A 28 29.69 -1.21 3.19
N VAL A 29 28.54 -1.38 2.53
CA VAL A 29 27.35 -0.54 2.80
C VAL A 29 26.87 -0.74 4.24
N LYS A 30 26.80 -1.99 4.72
CA LYS A 30 26.42 -2.30 6.10
C LYS A 30 27.41 -1.73 7.12
N GLU A 31 28.71 -1.86 6.86
CA GLU A 31 29.76 -1.26 7.69
C GLU A 31 29.63 0.26 7.74
N GLN A 32 29.43 0.93 6.60
CA GLN A 32 29.28 2.38 6.56
C GLN A 32 28.01 2.85 7.29
N LYS A 33 26.89 2.12 7.18
CA LYS A 33 25.68 2.40 7.97
C LYS A 33 25.95 2.30 9.48
N LYS A 34 26.68 1.26 9.91
CA LYS A 34 27.09 1.07 11.31
C LYS A 34 27.99 2.23 11.78
N LYS A 35 29.02 2.59 11.02
CA LYS A 35 29.89 3.74 11.32
C LYS A 35 29.10 5.05 11.41
N SER A 36 28.18 5.30 10.48
CA SER A 36 27.31 6.49 10.52
C SER A 36 26.49 6.54 11.82
N HIS A 37 26.00 5.39 12.29
CA HIS A 37 25.26 5.31 13.53
C HIS A 37 26.12 5.60 14.76
N GLU A 38 27.33 5.02 14.80
CA GLU A 38 28.28 5.13 15.91
C GLU A 38 28.95 6.51 15.99
N LEU A 39 29.25 7.14 14.85
CA LEU A 39 30.00 8.40 14.79
C LEU A 39 29.10 9.63 14.72
N ILE A 40 27.89 9.51 14.16
CA ILE A 40 27.01 10.66 13.89
C ILE A 40 25.69 10.53 14.66
N VAL A 41 24.87 9.51 14.35
CA VAL A 41 23.47 9.45 14.82
C VAL A 41 23.34 9.45 16.35
N THR A 42 24.28 8.80 17.05
CA THR A 42 24.24 8.66 18.52
C THR A 42 25.08 9.71 19.27
N LYS A 43 25.65 10.68 18.55
CA LYS A 43 26.63 11.63 19.10
C LYS A 43 26.03 13.03 19.20
N SER A 44 26.55 13.82 20.14
CA SER A 44 26.23 15.25 20.24
C SER A 44 26.96 16.05 19.16
N ASN A 45 26.47 17.25 18.86
CA ASN A 45 27.13 18.19 17.95
C ASN A 45 28.61 18.38 18.30
N TRP A 46 28.93 18.55 19.58
CA TRP A 46 30.32 18.72 20.04
C TRP A 46 31.20 17.50 19.74
N ASN A 47 30.69 16.29 19.95
CA ASN A 47 31.44 15.08 19.62
C ASN A 47 31.66 14.91 18.11
N ILE A 48 30.69 15.30 17.29
CA ILE A 48 30.77 15.22 15.82
C ILE A 48 31.77 16.26 15.28
N VAL A 49 31.76 17.48 15.81
CA VAL A 49 32.68 18.56 15.37
C VAL A 49 34.13 18.24 15.73
N ASN A 50 34.38 17.60 16.86
CA ASN A 50 35.73 17.23 17.31
C ASN A 50 36.21 15.86 16.79
N SER A 51 35.47 15.21 15.89
CA SER A 51 35.87 13.94 15.28
C SER A 51 36.13 14.15 13.79
N GLU A 52 37.39 14.06 13.37
CA GLU A 52 37.77 14.18 11.95
C GLU A 52 37.07 13.13 11.09
N GLU A 53 36.93 11.90 11.59
CA GLU A 53 36.23 10.82 10.89
C GLU A 53 34.73 11.11 10.72
N ALA A 54 34.07 11.63 11.77
CA ALA A 54 32.66 12.01 11.68
C ALA A 54 32.45 13.20 10.72
N GLN A 55 33.35 14.19 10.75
CA GLN A 55 33.35 15.33 9.85
C GLN A 55 33.56 14.93 8.38
N ASP A 56 34.48 14.01 8.11
CA ASP A 56 34.70 13.51 6.75
C ASP A 56 33.48 12.75 6.22
N LEU A 57 32.84 11.95 7.08
CA LEU A 57 31.66 11.19 6.71
C LEU A 57 30.43 12.07 6.48
N ILE A 58 30.15 13.03 7.37
CA ILE A 58 28.94 13.86 7.29
C ILE A 58 28.91 14.74 6.03
N LYS A 59 30.08 15.17 5.54
CA LYS A 59 30.24 15.95 4.30
C LYS A 59 29.91 15.16 3.03
N LYS A 60 29.81 13.83 3.13
CA LYS A 60 29.63 12.91 1.98
C LYS A 60 28.25 12.26 1.94
N VAL A 61 27.38 12.57 2.91
CA VAL A 61 26.05 11.97 3.05
C VAL A 61 24.96 13.04 2.94
N GLY A 62 23.83 12.67 2.35
CA GLY A 62 22.71 13.58 2.14
C GLY A 62 22.74 14.28 0.79
N SER A 63 21.92 15.31 0.68
CA SER A 63 21.78 16.13 -0.52
C SER A 63 22.93 17.12 -0.68
N ASP A 64 23.16 17.55 -1.92
CA ASP A 64 24.16 18.58 -2.25
C ASP A 64 23.80 19.93 -1.62
N ILE A 65 22.50 20.15 -1.38
CA ILE A 65 21.93 21.31 -0.69
C ILE A 65 20.93 20.84 0.39
N ILE A 66 20.01 21.71 0.80
CA ILE A 66 19.12 21.48 1.95
C ILE A 66 17.91 20.55 1.70
N ILE A 67 17.78 19.92 0.52
CA ILE A 67 16.60 19.11 0.15
C ILE A 67 16.96 17.62 0.16
N ASN A 68 16.59 16.91 1.22
CA ASN A 68 16.84 15.48 1.37
C ASN A 68 15.62 14.66 0.97
N SER A 69 15.73 13.94 -0.15
CA SER A 69 14.68 13.03 -0.62
C SER A 69 14.93 11.60 -0.15
N PHE A 70 13.87 10.89 0.24
CA PHE A 70 13.94 9.48 0.65
C PHE A 70 12.61 8.78 0.41
N ALA A 71 12.66 7.44 0.38
CA ALA A 71 11.48 6.61 0.29
C ALA A 71 11.60 5.38 1.20
N CYS A 72 10.46 4.82 1.56
CA CYS A 72 10.32 3.66 2.40
C CYS A 72 9.80 2.46 1.59
N ASN A 73 10.20 1.26 2.00
CA ASN A 73 9.59 0.02 1.56
C ASN A 73 9.45 -0.92 2.77
N PHE A 74 8.72 -2.01 2.63
CA PHE A 74 8.41 -2.95 3.72
C PHE A 74 8.66 -4.40 3.32
N LYS A 75 8.79 -5.26 4.33
CA LYS A 75 8.97 -6.70 4.16
C LYS A 75 7.64 -7.42 4.44
N VAL A 76 7.32 -8.40 3.61
CA VAL A 76 6.21 -9.33 3.84
C VAL A 76 6.82 -10.71 3.97
N ASP A 77 6.56 -11.38 5.10
CA ASP A 77 7.12 -12.70 5.41
C ASP A 77 8.67 -12.73 5.32
N GLY A 78 9.32 -11.64 5.76
CA GLY A 78 10.78 -11.47 5.76
C GLY A 78 11.39 -10.98 4.43
N GLU A 79 10.62 -10.99 3.34
CA GLU A 79 11.07 -10.59 2.01
C GLU A 79 10.62 -9.17 1.66
N LEU A 80 11.51 -8.36 1.06
CA LEU A 80 11.13 -7.02 0.58
C LEU A 80 10.03 -7.11 -0.48
N ASP A 81 8.97 -6.31 -0.32
CA ASP A 81 7.93 -6.21 -1.33
C ASP A 81 8.48 -5.55 -2.60
N LYS A 82 8.08 -6.07 -3.76
CA LYS A 82 8.62 -5.68 -5.07
C LYS A 82 7.67 -4.75 -5.83
N ASP A 83 6.46 -4.52 -5.33
CA ASP A 83 5.43 -3.73 -5.99
C ASP A 83 5.63 -2.23 -5.74
N VAL A 84 5.97 -1.50 -6.80
CA VAL A 84 6.18 -0.05 -6.75
C VAL A 84 4.95 0.67 -6.19
N ASN A 85 3.75 0.19 -6.49
CA ASN A 85 2.55 0.88 -6.04
C ASN A 85 2.24 0.66 -4.57
N GLU A 86 2.61 -0.49 -4.01
CA GLU A 86 2.47 -0.75 -2.57
C GLU A 86 3.49 0.08 -1.77
N ALA A 87 4.70 0.25 -2.31
CA ALA A 87 5.64 1.25 -1.78
C ALA A 87 5.08 2.67 -1.90
N ASN A 88 4.48 3.05 -3.04
CA ASN A 88 3.84 4.36 -3.20
C ASN A 88 2.70 4.57 -2.21
N PHE A 89 1.91 3.54 -1.93
CA PHE A 89 0.87 3.58 -0.92
C PHE A 89 1.46 3.91 0.46
N LEU A 90 2.50 3.20 0.89
CA LEU A 90 3.19 3.46 2.16
C LEU A 90 3.72 4.90 2.24
N ASN A 91 4.48 5.33 1.22
CA ASN A 91 5.09 6.66 1.21
C ASN A 91 4.06 7.79 1.16
N ARG A 92 2.96 7.62 0.42
CA ARG A 92 1.86 8.59 0.41
C ARG A 92 1.18 8.69 1.77
N ARG A 93 0.89 7.55 2.42
CA ARG A 93 0.27 7.54 3.76
C ARG A 93 1.17 8.17 4.82
N LEU A 94 2.49 7.97 4.72
CA LEU A 94 3.48 8.67 5.54
C LEU A 94 3.45 10.18 5.29
N SER A 95 3.48 10.60 4.02
CA SER A 95 3.38 12.02 3.65
C SER A 95 2.10 12.64 4.21
N GLU A 96 0.93 12.02 4.07
CA GLU A 96 -0.34 12.48 4.65
C GLU A 96 -0.29 12.59 6.20
N LYS A 97 0.40 11.66 6.87
CA LYS A 97 0.60 11.70 8.33
C LYS A 97 1.48 12.89 8.74
N PHE A 98 2.49 13.22 7.94
CA PHE A 98 3.44 14.31 8.18
C PHE A 98 3.17 15.55 7.32
N SER A 99 1.94 15.78 6.87
CA SER A 99 1.56 17.00 6.16
C SER A 99 0.19 17.50 6.59
N LEU A 100 -0.08 18.74 6.23
CA LEU A 100 -1.37 19.40 6.38
C LEU A 100 -2.05 19.41 5.01
N THR A 101 -2.99 18.49 4.81
CA THR A 101 -3.69 18.27 3.55
C THR A 101 -5.16 18.72 3.61
N SER A 102 -5.61 19.18 4.77
CA SER A 102 -6.98 19.63 4.98
C SER A 102 -7.04 20.72 6.07
N TYR A 103 -7.97 21.66 5.91
CA TYR A 103 -8.28 22.71 6.89
C TYR A 103 -8.68 22.18 8.28
N LYS A 104 -9.05 20.90 8.38
CA LYS A 104 -9.41 20.24 9.65
C LYS A 104 -8.20 19.79 10.47
N GLN A 105 -6.99 19.84 9.90
CA GLN A 105 -5.77 19.42 10.58
C GLN A 105 -5.08 20.62 11.22
N HIS A 106 -4.47 20.43 12.39
CA HIS A 106 -3.77 21.49 13.10
C HIS A 106 -2.28 21.18 13.25
N ASN A 107 -1.44 22.22 13.14
CA ASN A 107 0.02 22.10 13.25
C ASN A 107 0.47 21.47 14.57
N LYS A 108 -0.25 21.78 15.66
CA LYS A 108 0.03 21.25 17.00
C LYS A 108 -0.05 19.72 17.09
N ASP A 109 -0.75 19.08 16.16
CA ASP A 109 -0.94 17.62 16.12
C ASP A 109 0.13 16.94 15.25
N LYS A 110 1.05 17.71 14.66
CA LYS A 110 2.08 17.21 13.74
C LYS A 110 3.47 17.43 14.36
N PRO A 111 4.17 16.37 14.78
CA PRO A 111 5.52 16.52 15.34
C PRO A 111 6.55 16.91 14.29
N LEU A 112 6.27 16.64 13.00
CA LEU A 112 7.13 16.89 11.86
C LEU A 112 6.26 17.22 10.65
N THR A 113 6.71 18.13 9.78
CA THR A 113 6.07 18.40 8.48
C THR A 113 7.06 18.07 7.36
N LEU A 114 6.63 17.23 6.41
CA LEU A 114 7.38 16.79 5.26
C LEU A 114 6.60 17.11 3.99
N SER A 115 7.31 17.38 2.90
CA SER A 115 6.72 17.47 1.56
C SER A 115 6.93 16.16 0.80
N SER A 116 6.36 16.07 -0.39
CA SER A 116 6.47 14.88 -1.24
C SER A 116 6.39 15.25 -2.70
N THR A 117 6.81 14.33 -3.55
CA THR A 117 6.74 14.46 -5.00
C THR A 117 6.62 13.08 -5.67
N MET A 118 6.32 13.07 -6.95
CA MET A 118 6.31 11.88 -7.78
C MET A 118 7.48 11.94 -8.77
N PHE A 119 8.41 11.00 -8.66
CA PHE A 119 9.46 10.81 -9.66
C PHE A 119 8.88 10.02 -10.83
N LYS A 120 8.44 10.76 -11.86
CA LYS A 120 7.89 10.17 -13.06
C LYS A 120 9.00 9.60 -13.94
N GLN A 121 8.80 8.40 -14.47
CA GLN A 121 9.77 7.82 -15.40
C GLN A 121 9.96 8.70 -16.65
N SER A 122 8.87 9.34 -17.12
CA SER A 122 8.92 10.24 -18.27
C SER A 122 9.82 11.45 -18.07
N ASP A 123 9.91 11.94 -16.82
CA ASP A 123 10.57 13.21 -16.51
C ASP A 123 12.01 12.97 -16.02
N TYR A 124 12.25 11.84 -15.36
CA TYR A 124 13.53 11.52 -14.69
C TYR A 124 14.33 10.38 -15.36
N GLY A 125 13.82 9.75 -16.41
CA GLY A 125 14.53 8.69 -17.16
C GLY A 125 14.91 7.50 -16.29
N ASP A 126 16.19 7.11 -16.31
CA ASP A 126 16.70 5.96 -15.54
C ASP A 126 16.93 6.25 -14.06
N CYS A 127 16.84 7.51 -13.64
CA CYS A 127 17.09 7.92 -12.26
C CYS A 127 16.16 7.21 -11.24
N PRO A 128 14.82 7.18 -11.43
CA PRO A 128 13.92 6.48 -10.52
C PRO A 128 14.07 4.97 -10.66
N THR A 129 14.51 4.44 -11.81
CA THR A 129 14.84 3.01 -11.97
C THR A 129 15.97 2.61 -11.02
N ASN A 130 17.07 3.38 -10.96
CA ASN A 130 18.15 3.12 -10.01
C ASN A 130 17.67 3.24 -8.55
N PHE A 131 16.84 4.23 -8.25
CA PHE A 131 16.31 4.40 -6.89
C PHE A 131 15.37 3.25 -6.47
N LYS A 132 14.48 2.81 -7.37
CA LYS A 132 13.62 1.63 -7.18
C LYS A 132 14.43 0.36 -6.92
N ASN A 133 15.52 0.15 -7.66
CA ASN A 133 16.42 -1.00 -7.45
C ASN A 133 16.99 -1.01 -6.02
N ARG A 134 17.41 0.16 -5.49
CA ARG A 134 17.90 0.28 -4.11
C ARG A 134 16.81 0.06 -3.06
N LEU A 135 15.55 0.31 -3.40
CA LEU A 135 14.38 -0.01 -2.58
C LEU A 135 13.92 -1.48 -2.71
N GLY A 136 14.54 -2.26 -3.61
CA GLY A 136 14.12 -3.64 -3.90
C GLY A 136 12.87 -3.75 -4.79
N LEU A 137 12.44 -2.65 -5.40
CA LEU A 137 11.22 -2.56 -6.20
C LEU A 137 11.46 -2.97 -7.65
N LYS A 138 10.42 -3.47 -8.32
CA LYS A 138 10.45 -3.85 -9.74
C LYS A 138 9.23 -3.29 -10.49
N GLY A 139 9.47 -2.59 -11.59
CA GLY A 139 8.44 -2.12 -12.50
C GLY A 139 8.68 -0.70 -13.00
N ASP A 140 7.92 -0.31 -14.02
CA ASP A 140 8.06 0.96 -14.74
C ASP A 140 7.13 2.06 -14.22
N GLN A 141 6.45 1.83 -13.10
CA GLN A 141 5.60 2.82 -12.47
C GLN A 141 6.45 3.98 -11.89
N ASP A 142 5.83 5.15 -11.82
CA ASP A 142 6.37 6.33 -11.14
C ASP A 142 6.55 6.06 -9.64
N LEU A 143 7.54 6.70 -9.01
CA LEU A 143 7.87 6.49 -7.61
C LEU A 143 7.50 7.70 -6.74
N TYR A 144 6.71 7.49 -5.70
CA TYR A 144 6.34 8.50 -4.72
C TYR A 144 7.45 8.64 -3.68
N VAL A 145 7.97 9.85 -3.53
CA VAL A 145 9.15 10.16 -2.71
C VAL A 145 8.81 11.23 -1.68
N ILE A 146 9.35 11.10 -0.48
CA ILE A 146 9.19 12.05 0.62
C ILE A 146 10.41 12.98 0.64
N ASN A 147 10.16 14.27 0.82
CA ASN A 147 11.18 15.31 0.84
C ASN A 147 11.23 15.97 2.23
N ASN A 148 12.43 16.04 2.78
CA ASN A 148 12.76 16.83 3.96
C ASN A 148 13.59 18.05 3.51
N VAL A 149 12.99 19.23 3.57
CA VAL A 149 13.69 20.50 3.30
C VAL A 149 14.11 21.11 4.63
N ASP A 150 15.41 21.14 4.91
CA ASP A 150 15.93 21.62 6.19
C ASP A 150 16.51 23.02 6.07
N MET A 151 15.71 24.03 6.42
CA MET A 151 16.13 25.44 6.45
C MET A 151 16.46 25.92 7.87
N THR A 152 16.30 25.07 8.89
CA THR A 152 16.42 25.50 10.28
C THR A 152 17.81 25.18 10.83
N PRO A 153 18.55 26.17 11.34
CA PRO A 153 19.85 25.93 11.95
C PRO A 153 19.74 25.26 13.34
N TRP A 154 18.53 25.02 13.86
CA TRP A 154 18.31 24.54 15.23
C TRP A 154 17.96 23.05 15.33
N SER A 155 17.86 22.33 14.21
CA SER A 155 17.37 20.94 14.19
C SER A 155 18.18 19.97 15.05
N THR A 156 19.48 20.21 15.19
CA THR A 156 20.41 19.32 15.89
C THR A 156 20.59 19.66 17.37
N GLU A 157 20.07 20.81 17.81
CA GLU A 157 20.16 21.24 19.20
C GLU A 157 19.16 20.50 20.10
N LEU A 158 19.51 20.37 21.38
CA LEU A 158 18.66 19.80 22.43
C LEU A 158 18.05 18.43 22.06
N ASN A 159 18.79 17.64 21.26
CA ASN A 159 18.38 16.32 20.79
C ASN A 159 17.04 16.34 20.00
N PHE A 160 16.72 17.46 19.35
CA PHE A 160 15.43 17.65 18.67
C PHE A 160 15.26 16.71 17.47
N ILE A 161 16.28 16.55 16.63
CA ILE A 161 16.27 15.60 15.50
C ILE A 161 15.95 14.16 15.93
N THR A 162 16.42 13.73 17.12
CA THR A 162 16.10 12.40 17.67
C THR A 162 14.62 12.27 18.01
N LYS A 163 13.97 13.33 18.50
CA LYS A 163 12.52 13.33 18.75
C LYS A 163 11.73 13.23 17.44
N LEU A 164 12.16 13.99 16.42
CA LEU A 164 11.52 13.97 15.09
C LEU A 164 11.65 12.60 14.42
N THR A 165 12.85 12.04 14.42
CA THR A 165 13.14 10.72 13.84
C THR A 165 12.42 9.60 14.59
N LYS A 166 12.27 9.70 15.92
CA LYS A 166 11.45 8.77 16.70
C LYS A 166 9.97 8.82 16.29
N ALA A 167 9.38 10.01 16.21
CA ALA A 167 7.99 10.17 15.78
C ALA A 167 7.77 9.65 14.35
N PHE A 168 8.73 9.88 13.46
CA PHE A 168 8.71 9.31 12.11
C PHE A 168 8.76 7.77 12.14
N LYS A 169 9.68 7.18 12.92
CA LYS A 169 9.82 5.72 13.04
C LYS A 169 8.54 5.07 13.56
N GLU A 170 7.93 5.62 14.61
CA GLU A 170 6.69 5.09 15.19
C GLU A 170 5.53 5.10 14.18
N ALA A 171 5.38 6.19 13.42
CA ALA A 171 4.37 6.27 12.37
C ALA A 171 4.64 5.31 11.21
N LEU A 172 5.91 5.13 10.84
CA LEU A 172 6.34 4.17 9.83
C LEU A 172 6.02 2.74 10.27
N GLU A 173 6.33 2.36 11.50
CA GLU A 173 5.99 1.04 12.05
C GLU A 173 4.48 0.77 12.04
N GLU A 174 3.65 1.77 12.39
CA GLU A 174 2.19 1.68 12.33
C GLU A 174 1.70 1.41 10.89
N LEU A 175 2.20 2.18 9.92
CA LEU A 175 1.79 2.08 8.52
C LEU A 175 2.37 0.85 7.82
N VAL A 176 3.54 0.37 8.23
CA VAL A 176 4.14 -0.88 7.77
C VAL A 176 3.28 -2.06 8.21
N LYS A 177 2.83 -2.11 9.47
CA LYS A 177 1.88 -3.14 9.92
C LYS A 177 0.62 -3.18 9.07
N LEU A 178 0.07 -2.01 8.71
CA LEU A 178 -1.07 -1.92 7.80
C LEU A 178 -0.72 -2.42 6.38
N SER A 179 0.46 -2.07 5.87
CA SER A 179 0.91 -2.45 4.53
C SER A 179 1.17 -3.96 4.44
N ILE A 180 1.77 -4.56 5.47
CA ILE A 180 1.93 -6.01 5.62
C ILE A 180 0.56 -6.67 5.65
N LYS A 181 -0.35 -6.22 6.53
CA LYS A 181 -1.72 -6.73 6.64
C LYS A 181 -2.45 -6.75 5.29
N ARG A 182 -2.33 -5.67 4.54
CA ARG A 182 -2.88 -5.52 3.18
C ARG A 182 -2.27 -6.49 2.18
N ASN A 183 -0.99 -6.84 2.35
CA ASN A 183 -0.19 -7.62 1.41
C ASN A 183 0.03 -9.09 1.78
N THR A 184 -0.30 -9.52 3.00
CA THR A 184 -0.21 -10.92 3.41
C THR A 184 -1.33 -11.73 2.76
N LYS A 185 -0.95 -12.78 2.02
CA LYS A 185 -1.88 -13.74 1.42
C LYS A 185 -2.28 -14.82 2.44
N ASN A 186 -3.01 -14.44 3.50
CA ASN A 186 -3.44 -15.39 4.53
C ASN A 186 -4.93 -15.79 4.34
N PRO A 187 -5.25 -17.10 4.21
CA PRO A 187 -6.63 -17.58 4.16
C PRO A 187 -7.43 -17.35 5.48
N ASN A 188 -6.75 -17.09 6.58
CA ASN A 188 -7.35 -16.87 7.91
C ASN A 188 -7.11 -15.45 8.41
N HIS A 189 -6.99 -14.45 7.54
CA HIS A 189 -6.64 -13.10 7.95
C HIS A 189 -7.71 -12.51 8.90
N PRO A 190 -7.45 -12.33 10.21
CA PRO A 190 -8.47 -11.82 11.12
C PRO A 190 -8.64 -10.31 10.91
N PHE A 191 -9.88 -9.84 10.83
CA PHE A 191 -10.23 -8.44 11.00
C PHE A 191 -10.92 -8.24 12.33
N HIS A 192 -10.24 -7.55 13.24
CA HIS A 192 -10.90 -6.98 14.40
C HIS A 192 -11.72 -5.77 13.98
N ILE A 193 -13.03 -5.92 14.01
CA ILE A 193 -13.94 -4.79 14.12
C ILE A 193 -13.97 -4.42 15.61
N PRO A 194 -13.94 -3.13 15.98
CA PRO A 194 -14.19 -2.70 17.34
C PRO A 194 -15.68 -2.88 17.66
N SER A 195 -16.12 -4.14 17.79
CA SER A 195 -17.37 -4.54 18.40
C SER A 195 -17.10 -5.86 19.12
N ASN A 196 -17.35 -5.88 20.42
CA ASN A 196 -16.81 -6.83 21.40
C ASN A 196 -17.22 -8.31 21.26
N GLU A 197 -17.65 -8.84 20.11
CA GLU A 197 -18.31 -10.15 20.09
C GLU A 197 -17.91 -11.16 19.01
N LYS A 198 -17.02 -10.88 18.04
CA LYS A 198 -16.41 -11.94 17.21
C LYS A 198 -15.30 -11.42 16.30
N ILE A 199 -14.24 -12.23 16.16
CA ILE A 199 -13.20 -12.08 15.13
C ILE A 199 -13.75 -12.73 13.85
N TYR A 200 -13.81 -11.99 12.75
CA TYR A 200 -14.19 -12.52 11.43
C TYR A 200 -12.98 -12.42 10.49
N ASN A 201 -12.77 -13.41 9.63
CA ASN A 201 -11.66 -13.38 8.68
C ASN A 201 -12.06 -12.77 7.33
N TYR A 202 -11.08 -12.18 6.64
CA TYR A 202 -11.23 -11.42 5.39
C TYR A 202 -11.34 -12.25 4.10
N THR A 203 -11.57 -13.55 4.20
CA THR A 203 -11.58 -14.48 3.05
C THR A 203 -12.94 -14.71 2.42
N ILE A 204 -13.89 -13.83 2.74
CA ILE A 204 -15.19 -13.82 2.08
C ILE A 204 -15.04 -13.02 0.80
N HIS A 205 -15.20 -13.71 -0.33
CA HIS A 205 -15.19 -13.15 -1.65
C HIS A 205 -16.64 -12.93 -2.10
N PRO A 206 -17.10 -11.67 -2.22
CA PRO A 206 -18.43 -11.38 -2.72
C PRO A 206 -18.47 -11.41 -4.25
N PHE A 207 -19.56 -11.92 -4.78
CA PHE A 207 -19.82 -12.03 -6.21
C PHE A 207 -21.21 -11.51 -6.53
N PHE A 208 -21.33 -10.73 -7.60
CA PHE A 208 -22.63 -10.43 -8.18
C PHE A 208 -23.13 -11.63 -8.98
N MET A 209 -24.38 -12.02 -8.72
CA MET A 209 -25.04 -13.08 -9.47
C MET A 209 -25.75 -12.51 -10.71
N GLN A 210 -25.49 -13.08 -11.88
CA GLN A 210 -26.08 -12.68 -13.15
C GLN A 210 -26.66 -13.89 -13.90
N GLY A 211 -27.83 -13.71 -14.52
CA GLY A 211 -28.54 -14.74 -15.28
C GLY A 211 -29.56 -15.53 -14.43
N THR A 212 -30.47 -16.26 -15.10
CA THR A 212 -31.55 -17.04 -14.43
C THR A 212 -31.63 -18.49 -14.89
N ASN A 213 -31.16 -18.77 -16.12
CA ASN A 213 -31.00 -20.11 -16.69
C ASN A 213 -29.60 -20.65 -16.41
N GLU A 214 -28.59 -19.84 -16.69
CA GLU A 214 -27.19 -20.09 -16.35
C GLU A 214 -26.71 -18.95 -15.46
N ILE A 215 -25.91 -19.27 -14.43
CA ILE A 215 -25.40 -18.27 -13.50
C ILE A 215 -23.94 -17.94 -13.82
N CYS A 216 -23.71 -16.65 -14.03
CA CYS A 216 -22.39 -16.05 -14.03
C CYS A 216 -22.18 -15.28 -12.73
N LEU A 217 -21.02 -15.46 -12.11
CA LEU A 217 -20.60 -14.76 -10.91
C LEU A 217 -19.48 -13.78 -11.26
N THR A 218 -19.70 -12.50 -10.97
CA THR A 218 -18.67 -11.45 -11.14
C THR A 218 -18.10 -11.07 -9.78
N HIS A 219 -16.81 -11.35 -9.57
CA HIS A 219 -16.11 -11.05 -8.32
C HIS A 219 -16.01 -9.55 -8.05
N LEU A 220 -16.34 -9.17 -6.82
CA LEU A 220 -16.15 -7.83 -6.29
C LEU A 220 -14.73 -7.68 -5.74
N SER A 221 -13.79 -7.39 -6.63
CA SER A 221 -12.39 -7.18 -6.27
C SER A 221 -12.24 -6.00 -5.31
N LEU A 222 -11.57 -6.23 -4.17
CA LEU A 222 -11.27 -5.19 -3.20
C LEU A 222 -9.85 -4.69 -3.42
N PHE A 223 -9.70 -3.40 -3.76
CA PHE A 223 -8.39 -2.79 -3.90
C PHE A 223 -7.67 -2.58 -2.58
N GLN A 224 -8.35 -2.79 -1.44
CA GLN A 224 -7.81 -2.62 -0.09
C GLN A 224 -6.93 -3.80 0.38
N LEU A 225 -6.94 -4.93 -0.34
CA LEU A 225 -6.25 -6.17 -0.01
C LEU A 225 -5.55 -6.73 -1.26
N LYS A 226 -4.56 -7.63 -1.09
CA LYS A 226 -3.84 -8.32 -2.18
C LYS A 226 -4.69 -9.38 -2.91
N THR A 227 -5.94 -9.03 -3.24
CA THR A 227 -6.92 -9.82 -3.99
C THR A 227 -7.28 -9.10 -5.31
N HIS A 228 -6.25 -8.56 -5.98
CA HIS A 228 -6.40 -7.75 -7.19
C HIS A 228 -6.62 -8.61 -8.44
N HIS A 229 -7.71 -9.37 -8.50
CA HIS A 229 -8.08 -10.12 -9.70
C HIS A 229 -9.53 -9.84 -10.07
N GLN A 230 -9.75 -9.53 -11.35
CA GLN A 230 -11.06 -9.52 -11.97
C GLN A 230 -11.39 -10.96 -12.33
N VAL A 231 -12.43 -11.50 -11.70
CA VAL A 231 -12.83 -12.89 -11.89
C VAL A 231 -14.29 -12.93 -12.30
N ILE A 232 -14.56 -13.60 -13.42
CA ILE A 232 -15.90 -13.94 -13.89
C ILE A 232 -15.92 -15.44 -14.11
N ILE A 233 -16.80 -16.12 -13.39
CA ILE A 233 -16.96 -17.58 -13.48
C ILE A 233 -18.40 -17.92 -13.81
N LYS A 234 -18.59 -18.93 -14.66
CA LYS A 234 -19.88 -19.57 -14.89
C LYS A 234 -19.95 -20.77 -13.95
N VAL A 235 -21.06 -20.94 -13.24
CA VAL A 235 -21.16 -21.94 -12.16
C VAL A 235 -22.42 -22.78 -12.26
N LYS A 236 -22.33 -24.05 -11.87
CA LYS A 236 -23.50 -24.86 -11.53
C LYS A 236 -23.82 -24.69 -10.04
N ILE A 237 -24.99 -24.12 -9.78
CA ILE A 237 -25.52 -23.98 -8.43
C ILE A 237 -26.58 -25.07 -8.20
N PRO A 238 -26.64 -25.70 -7.00
CA PRO A 238 -27.67 -26.70 -6.70
C PRO A 238 -29.10 -26.20 -6.94
N GLU A 239 -29.98 -27.05 -7.48
CA GLU A 239 -31.32 -26.67 -7.95
C GLU A 239 -32.19 -26.02 -6.85
N LYS A 240 -32.05 -26.48 -5.59
CA LYS A 240 -32.72 -25.89 -4.43
C LYS A 240 -32.44 -24.40 -4.28
N VAL A 241 -31.22 -23.98 -4.59
CA VAL A 241 -30.74 -22.60 -4.50
C VAL A 241 -31.16 -21.82 -5.73
N MET A 242 -31.08 -22.42 -6.91
CA MET A 242 -31.55 -21.83 -8.15
C MET A 242 -33.03 -21.49 -8.08
N LYS A 243 -33.85 -22.37 -7.48
CA LYS A 243 -35.27 -22.09 -7.22
C LYS A 243 -35.46 -20.87 -6.32
N LYS A 244 -34.76 -20.82 -5.17
CA LYS A 244 -34.82 -19.68 -4.25
C LYS A 244 -34.34 -18.38 -4.89
N TYR A 245 -33.25 -18.42 -5.66
CA TYR A 245 -32.74 -17.28 -6.40
C TYR A 245 -33.76 -16.77 -7.44
N ARG A 246 -34.38 -17.69 -8.20
CA ARG A 246 -35.44 -17.36 -9.18
C ARG A 246 -36.67 -16.75 -8.50
N GLU A 247 -37.09 -17.27 -7.34
CA GLU A 247 -38.20 -16.70 -6.55
C GLU A 247 -37.86 -15.27 -6.07
N LEU A 248 -36.67 -15.09 -5.51
CA LEU A 248 -36.18 -13.78 -5.06
C LEU A 248 -36.03 -12.78 -6.21
N HIS A 249 -35.60 -13.23 -7.39
CA HIS A 249 -35.44 -12.40 -8.58
C HIS A 249 -36.80 -12.05 -9.21
N LYS A 250 -37.78 -12.97 -9.19
CA LYS A 250 -39.16 -12.67 -9.62
C LYS A 250 -39.83 -11.62 -8.74
N LYS A 251 -39.58 -11.65 -7.43
CA LYS A 251 -40.15 -10.69 -6.47
C LYS A 251 -39.61 -9.27 -6.70
N ASP A 252 -38.34 -9.16 -7.08
CA ASP A 252 -37.69 -7.87 -7.36
C ASP A 252 -36.53 -8.07 -8.36
N PRO A 253 -36.81 -7.87 -9.67
CA PRO A 253 -35.84 -8.07 -10.73
C PRO A 253 -34.69 -7.06 -10.73
N LEU A 254 -34.92 -5.86 -10.18
CA LEU A 254 -33.93 -4.77 -10.19
C LEU A 254 -32.92 -4.89 -9.05
N LYS A 255 -33.30 -5.56 -7.95
CA LYS A 255 -32.41 -5.68 -6.79
C LYS A 255 -31.27 -6.65 -7.10
N VAL A 256 -30.05 -6.17 -6.94
CA VAL A 256 -28.83 -6.97 -7.08
C VAL A 256 -28.77 -8.04 -5.99
N ARG A 257 -28.31 -9.24 -6.34
CA ARG A 257 -28.10 -10.33 -5.39
C ARG A 257 -26.61 -10.66 -5.33
N ILE A 258 -26.13 -10.86 -4.12
CA ILE A 258 -24.71 -11.11 -3.85
C ILE A 258 -24.58 -12.52 -3.29
N LEU A 259 -23.60 -13.23 -3.81
CA LEU A 259 -23.16 -14.53 -3.34
C LEU A 259 -21.79 -14.36 -2.72
N CYS A 260 -21.64 -14.83 -1.49
CA CYS A 260 -20.39 -14.73 -0.75
C CYS A 260 -19.82 -16.13 -0.56
N SER A 261 -18.49 -16.28 -0.67
CA SER A 261 -17.82 -17.52 -0.29
C SER A 261 -17.80 -17.70 1.24
N GLN A 262 -17.61 -18.94 1.68
CA GLN A 262 -17.23 -19.24 3.06
C GLN A 262 -15.85 -18.63 3.38
N ASP A 263 -15.62 -18.40 4.66
CA ASP A 263 -14.31 -18.11 5.24
C ASP A 263 -13.26 -19.17 4.85
N GLY A 264 -12.01 -18.75 4.67
CA GLY A 264 -10.85 -19.63 4.48
C GLY A 264 -10.41 -19.88 3.04
N ILE A 265 -11.10 -19.35 2.03
CA ILE A 265 -10.79 -19.62 0.61
C ILE A 265 -10.20 -18.40 -0.10
N THR A 266 -9.25 -18.63 -1.01
CA THR A 266 -8.66 -17.59 -1.85
C THR A 266 -9.36 -17.49 -3.21
N VAL A 267 -9.30 -16.30 -3.84
CA VAL A 267 -9.78 -16.11 -5.22
C VAL A 267 -9.16 -17.10 -6.20
N ASN A 268 -7.89 -17.46 -6.02
CA ASN A 268 -7.19 -18.40 -6.89
C ASN A 268 -7.77 -19.80 -6.78
N GLN A 269 -8.09 -20.24 -5.56
CA GLN A 269 -8.78 -21.52 -5.35
C GLN A 269 -10.19 -21.47 -5.95
N ILE A 270 -10.92 -20.36 -5.82
CA ILE A 270 -12.24 -20.20 -6.46
C ILE A 270 -12.12 -20.23 -7.99
N ALA A 271 -11.05 -19.69 -8.55
CA ALA A 271 -10.81 -19.62 -9.98
C ALA A 271 -10.05 -20.83 -10.54
N THR A 272 -10.06 -21.99 -9.85
CA THR A 272 -9.60 -23.25 -10.42
C THR A 272 -10.79 -23.97 -11.06
N GLU A 273 -10.65 -24.41 -12.31
CA GLU A 273 -11.70 -25.13 -13.04
C GLU A 273 -12.05 -26.45 -12.35
N GLY A 274 -13.35 -26.76 -12.28
CA GLY A 274 -13.86 -27.96 -11.61
C GLY A 274 -13.80 -27.89 -10.07
N ASN A 275 -13.36 -26.77 -9.48
CA ASN A 275 -13.34 -26.64 -8.04
C ASN A 275 -14.73 -26.35 -7.46
N SER A 276 -14.91 -26.75 -6.22
CA SER A 276 -16.16 -26.60 -5.49
C SER A 276 -15.93 -25.92 -4.16
N PHE A 277 -16.74 -24.92 -3.83
CA PHE A 277 -16.60 -24.16 -2.59
C PHE A 277 -17.95 -23.81 -1.98
N MET A 278 -17.93 -23.56 -0.68
CA MET A 278 -19.11 -23.23 0.10
C MET A 278 -19.46 -21.76 -0.06
N ILE A 279 -20.76 -21.47 -0.11
CA ILE A 279 -21.30 -20.14 -0.35
C ILE A 279 -22.55 -19.86 0.50
N PHE A 280 -22.91 -18.58 0.61
CA PHE A 280 -24.22 -18.13 1.08
C PHE A 280 -24.73 -16.95 0.24
N ILE A 281 -26.04 -16.83 0.08
CA ILE A 281 -26.68 -15.71 -0.64
C ILE A 281 -27.11 -14.64 0.36
N THR A 282 -26.85 -13.38 0.03
CA THR A 282 -27.30 -12.22 0.79
C THR A 282 -28.02 -11.20 -0.10
N GLU A 283 -29.00 -10.53 0.50
CA GLU A 283 -29.73 -9.42 -0.12
C GLU A 283 -29.10 -8.06 0.16
N THR A 284 -28.05 -8.02 1.00
CA THR A 284 -27.37 -6.78 1.38
C THR A 284 -25.89 -6.86 1.06
N PHE A 285 -25.29 -5.71 0.74
CA PHE A 285 -23.83 -5.55 0.61
C PHE A 285 -23.13 -5.61 1.98
N ASN A 286 -23.84 -5.94 3.06
CA ASN A 286 -23.25 -6.09 4.38
C ASN A 286 -22.86 -7.57 4.59
N PRO A 287 -21.61 -7.97 4.30
CA PRO A 287 -21.18 -9.35 4.49
C PRO A 287 -21.30 -9.79 5.97
N TYR A 288 -21.29 -8.87 6.93
CA TYR A 288 -21.43 -9.19 8.35
C TYR A 288 -22.84 -9.62 8.74
N VAL A 289 -23.87 -8.95 8.19
CA VAL A 289 -25.28 -9.36 8.38
C VAL A 289 -25.51 -10.73 7.73
N ALA A 290 -24.88 -10.94 6.58
CA ALA A 290 -24.96 -12.19 5.84
C ALA A 290 -24.29 -13.38 6.56
N LEU A 291 -23.19 -13.15 7.28
CA LEU A 291 -22.51 -14.18 8.09
C LEU A 291 -23.27 -14.56 9.35
N LYS A 292 -23.99 -13.62 9.98
CA LYS A 292 -24.79 -13.92 11.18
C LYS A 292 -26.02 -14.77 10.85
N ASN A 293 -26.55 -14.63 9.64
CA ASN A 293 -27.75 -15.32 9.18
C ASN A 293 -27.53 -15.91 7.78
N PRO A 294 -26.68 -16.94 7.62
CA PRO A 294 -26.44 -17.54 6.32
C PRO A 294 -27.73 -18.14 5.78
N THR A 295 -28.10 -17.74 4.56
CA THR A 295 -29.35 -18.14 3.93
C THR A 295 -29.40 -19.65 3.61
N ALA A 296 -28.23 -20.29 3.48
CA ALA A 296 -27.96 -21.73 3.47
C ALA A 296 -26.45 -21.98 3.24
N ASP A 297 -25.88 -23.05 3.81
CA ASP A 297 -24.55 -23.57 3.49
C ASP A 297 -24.63 -24.43 2.22
N LEU A 298 -23.96 -24.01 1.14
CA LEU A 298 -24.16 -24.62 -0.18
C LEU A 298 -22.85 -24.77 -0.93
N LYS A 299 -22.66 -25.89 -1.63
CA LYS A 299 -21.47 -26.17 -2.44
C LYS A 299 -21.73 -25.86 -3.92
N ILE A 300 -20.93 -25.00 -4.54
CA ILE A 300 -20.87 -24.86 -6.00
C ILE A 300 -20.18 -26.08 -6.59
N GLN A 301 -20.66 -26.60 -7.72
CA GLN A 301 -20.01 -27.67 -8.49
C GLN A 301 -19.64 -27.14 -9.88
N ASP A 302 -18.59 -27.69 -10.48
CA ASP A 302 -18.22 -27.51 -11.89
C ASP A 302 -18.26 -26.05 -12.37
N ASN A 303 -17.36 -25.22 -11.84
CA ASN A 303 -17.17 -23.85 -12.32
C ASN A 303 -16.30 -23.83 -13.60
N ILE A 304 -16.71 -23.00 -14.56
CA ILE A 304 -15.93 -22.69 -15.77
C ILE A 304 -15.45 -21.25 -15.64
N ILE A 305 -14.14 -21.04 -15.81
CA ILE A 305 -13.53 -19.72 -15.75
C ILE A 305 -13.82 -19.01 -17.07
N VAL A 306 -14.62 -17.94 -17.02
CA VAL A 306 -14.91 -17.11 -18.21
C VAL A 306 -13.85 -16.03 -18.36
N LYS A 307 -13.42 -15.43 -17.25
CA LYS A 307 -12.37 -14.43 -17.22
C LYS A 307 -11.63 -14.46 -15.89
N TYR A 308 -10.31 -14.47 -15.96
CA TYR A 308 -9.45 -14.29 -14.80
C TYR A 308 -8.30 -13.36 -15.22
N THR A 309 -8.26 -12.15 -14.66
CA THR A 309 -7.27 -11.15 -15.05
C THR A 309 -6.76 -10.41 -13.82
N PRO A 310 -5.43 -10.34 -13.60
CA PRO A 310 -4.87 -9.45 -12.60
C PRO A 310 -5.33 -8.02 -12.86
N ILE A 311 -5.78 -7.34 -11.81
CA ILE A 311 -6.07 -5.92 -11.85
C ILE A 311 -4.84 -5.24 -11.27
N ASP A 312 -4.19 -4.38 -12.05
CA ASP A 312 -3.33 -3.36 -11.46
C ASP A 312 -4.25 -2.24 -10.93
N PRO A 313 -4.38 -2.08 -9.59
CA PRO A 313 -5.27 -1.05 -9.01
C PRO A 313 -4.90 0.35 -9.50
N TRP A 314 -3.62 0.54 -9.82
CA TRP A 314 -3.02 1.84 -10.02
C TRP A 314 -2.99 2.23 -11.48
N LYS A 315 -2.81 1.28 -12.40
CA LYS A 315 -2.94 1.57 -13.85
C LYS A 315 -4.27 2.23 -14.19
N LYS A 316 -5.39 1.67 -13.70
CA LYS A 316 -6.74 2.24 -13.94
C LYS A 316 -7.00 3.55 -13.19
N PHE A 317 -6.43 3.71 -11.99
CA PHE A 317 -6.58 4.94 -11.21
C PHE A 317 -5.78 6.10 -11.84
N TYR A 318 -4.56 5.83 -12.30
CA TYR A 318 -3.74 6.80 -13.03
C TYR A 318 -4.32 7.15 -14.40
N ASP A 319 -4.92 6.19 -15.12
CA ASP A 319 -5.63 6.50 -16.37
C ASP A 319 -6.82 7.44 -16.10
N LYS A 320 -7.53 7.25 -14.98
CA LYS A 320 -8.61 8.14 -14.56
C LYS A 320 -8.09 9.54 -14.15
N LEU A 321 -6.99 9.62 -13.41
CA LEU A 321 -6.33 10.88 -13.07
C LEU A 321 -5.74 11.61 -14.28
N LYS A 322 -5.29 10.89 -15.32
CA LYS A 322 -4.84 11.50 -16.58
C LYS A 322 -6.01 12.12 -17.36
N THR A 323 -7.21 11.55 -17.25
CA THR A 323 -8.41 12.08 -17.91
C THR A 323 -9.11 13.18 -17.12
N GLU A 324 -9.01 13.15 -15.80
CA GLU A 324 -9.45 14.23 -14.93
C GLU A 324 -8.35 15.29 -14.88
N LYS A 325 -8.31 16.17 -15.89
CA LYS A 325 -7.62 17.46 -15.77
C LYS A 325 -7.99 18.05 -14.41
N ASN A 326 -6.97 18.17 -13.56
CA ASN A 326 -7.03 18.80 -12.25
C ASN A 326 -7.93 20.04 -12.32
N TRP A 327 -9.08 20.00 -11.65
CA TRP A 327 -10.02 21.13 -11.62
C TRP A 327 -9.36 22.42 -11.09
N TYR A 328 -8.29 22.29 -10.29
CA TYR A 328 -7.47 23.42 -9.82
C TYR A 328 -6.53 24.03 -10.87
N GLU A 329 -6.25 23.35 -11.99
CA GLU A 329 -5.43 23.93 -13.08
C GLU A 329 -6.25 24.85 -14.00
N LYS A 330 -7.58 24.72 -14.02
CA LYS A 330 -8.44 25.64 -14.79
C LYS A 330 -8.59 26.98 -14.08
N ASP A 331 -8.85 26.96 -12.78
CA ASP A 331 -9.16 28.17 -12.03
C ASP A 331 -7.91 29.06 -11.82
N ALA A 332 -6.72 28.46 -11.70
CA ALA A 332 -5.45 29.20 -11.56
C ALA A 332 -4.99 29.91 -12.84
N VAL A 333 -5.42 29.44 -14.02
CA VAL A 333 -5.08 30.07 -15.31
C VAL A 333 -6.09 31.16 -15.67
N GLU A 334 -7.35 31.04 -15.24
CA GLU A 334 -8.37 32.07 -15.47
C GLU A 334 -8.24 33.26 -14.50
N GLU A 335 -7.74 33.08 -13.27
CA GLU A 335 -7.46 34.22 -12.35
C GLU A 335 -6.12 34.94 -12.61
N SER A 336 -5.17 34.31 -13.31
CA SER A 336 -3.85 34.92 -13.61
C SER A 336 -3.77 35.60 -14.98
N LEU A 337 -4.76 35.38 -15.85
CA LEU A 337 -4.91 36.08 -17.13
C LEU A 337 -6.17 36.94 -17.07
N GLY A 338 -6.09 38.08 -16.39
CA GLY A 338 -7.13 39.10 -16.42
C GLY A 338 -7.53 39.44 -17.87
N LYS A 339 -8.69 38.93 -18.29
CA LYS A 339 -9.45 39.34 -19.46
C LYS A 339 -10.93 39.34 -19.12
#